data_AF-A0A1I7CM00-F1
#
_entry.id   AF-A0A1I7CM00-F1
#
_cell.length_a   1.000
_cell.length_b   1.000
_cell.length_c   1.000
_cell.angle_alpha   90.00
_cell.angle_beta   90.00
_cell.angle_gamma   90.00
#
_symmetry.space_group_name_H-M   'P 1'
#
loop_
_entity.id
_entity.type
_entity.pdbx_description
1 polymer ?
#
loop_
_entity_poly.entity_id
_entity_poly.type
_entity_poly.pdbx_seq_one_letter_code
_entity_poly.pdbx_strand_id
1 'polypeptide(L)' 'MTNYLVKHLGCTGIYSPQDLSTLDAVLQSAKQHLQLTDQSDISDLAYKVLTLFEVGIKSPDQILKYVISIDPFKTK' A
#
# COMPACT_ATOMS: atom_id res chain seq x y z
N MET A 1 3.04 5.56 1.59
CA MET A 1 2.96 4.81 2.85
C MET A 1 3.22 5.71 4.04
N THR A 2 4.35 6.42 4.07
CA THR A 2 4.73 7.26 5.23
C THR A 2 3.64 8.23 5.70
N ASN A 3 2.99 8.95 4.77
CA ASN A 3 1.90 9.87 5.09
C ASN A 3 0.65 9.14 5.66
N TYR A 4 0.35 7.94 5.14
CA TYR A 4 -0.73 7.11 5.65
C TYR A 4 -0.46 6.65 7.10
N LEU A 5 0.76 6.17 7.39
CA LEU A 5 1.16 5.75 8.72
C LEU A 5 1.07 6.89 9.74
N VAL A 6 1.53 8.08 9.38
CA VAL A 6 1.45 9.28 10.23
C VAL A 6 0.00 9.66 10.52
N LYS A 7 -0.83 9.72 9.47
CA LYS A 7 -2.23 10.19 9.58
C LYS A 7 -3.16 9.21 10.28
N HIS A 8 -2.97 7.90 10.08
CA HIS A 8 -3.95 6.91 10.48
C HIS A 8 -3.49 6.02 11.64
N LEU A 9 -2.19 5.81 11.82
CA LEU A 9 -1.66 4.83 12.78
C LEU A 9 -0.78 5.46 13.85
N GLY A 10 -0.24 6.66 13.64
CA GLY A 10 0.75 7.26 14.55
C GLY A 10 2.04 6.45 14.70
N CYS A 11 2.23 5.41 13.87
CA CYS A 11 3.31 4.45 13.97
C CYS A 11 4.55 4.91 13.19
N THR A 12 5.12 6.06 13.55
CA THR A 12 6.41 6.50 13.02
C THR A 12 7.52 5.86 13.85
N GLY A 13 8.08 4.74 13.39
CA GLY A 13 9.24 4.09 14.04
C GLY A 13 9.20 2.56 14.08
N ILE A 14 8.09 1.93 13.70
CA ILE A 14 7.96 0.46 13.67
C ILE A 14 8.65 -0.13 12.43
N TYR A 15 8.67 0.62 11.33
CA TYR A 15 9.19 0.18 10.04
C TYR A 15 10.57 0.76 9.77
N SER A 16 11.47 -0.07 9.25
CA SER A 16 12.79 0.40 8.83
C SER A 16 12.65 1.34 7.62
N PRO A 17 13.63 2.23 7.37
CA PRO A 17 13.62 3.07 6.17
C PRO A 17 13.54 2.27 4.86
N GLN A 18 14.12 1.07 4.83
CA GLN A 18 14.09 0.17 3.68
C GLN A 18 12.68 -0.42 3.46
N ASP A 19 12.00 -0.82 4.54
CA ASP A 19 10.63 -1.29 4.47
C ASP A 19 9.69 -0.18 4.01
N LEU A 20 9.86 1.03 4.56
CA LEU A 20 9.07 2.20 4.16
C LEU A 20 9.27 2.53 2.69
N SER A 21 10.52 2.53 2.21
CA SER A 21 10.82 2.76 0.79
C SER A 21 10.16 1.72 -0.12
N THR A 22 10.20 0.45 0.30
CA THR A 22 9.53 -0.65 -0.40
C THR A 22 8.02 -0.48 -0.45
N LEU A 23 7.40 -0.20 0.69
CA LEU A 23 5.95 0.00 0.82
C LEU A 23 5.48 1.24 0.05
N ASP A 24 6.26 2.32 0.05
CA ASP A 24 5.98 3.51 -0.74
C ASP A 24 6.07 3.22 -2.25
N ALA A 25 7.08 2.48 -2.71
CA ALA A 25 7.21 2.08 -4.11
C ALA A 25 6.01 1.22 -4.57
N VAL A 26 5.66 0.18 -3.80
CA VAL A 26 4.51 -0.69 -4.11
C VAL A 26 3.21 0.12 -4.16
N LEU A 27 2.99 1.00 -3.18
CA LEU A 27 1.79 1.85 -3.14
C LEU A 27 1.69 2.76 -4.36
N GLN A 28 2.80 3.39 -4.78
CA GLN A 28 2.82 4.26 -5.95
C GLN A 28 2.57 3.48 -7.25
N SER A 29 3.22 2.33 -7.43
CA SER A 29 3.01 1.47 -8.60
C SER A 29 1.57 0.97 -8.67
N ALA A 30 1.00 0.51 -7.55
CA ALA A 30 -0.39 0.07 -7.48
C ALA A 30 -1.37 1.21 -7.76
N LYS A 31 -1.13 2.40 -7.19
CA LYS A 31 -1.92 3.61 -7.44
C LYS A 31 -1.92 3.97 -8.92
N GLN A 32 -0.77 3.95 -9.58
CA GLN A 32 -0.66 4.24 -11.02
C GLN A 32 -1.39 3.19 -11.86
N HIS A 33 -1.25 1.91 -11.52
CA HIS A 33 -1.88 0.82 -12.25
C HIS A 33 -3.41 0.87 -12.17
N LEU A 34 -3.93 1.14 -10.97
CA LEU A 34 -5.35 1.25 -10.69
C LEU A 34 -5.93 2.64 -11.01
N GLN A 35 -5.08 3.59 -11.45
CA GLN A 35 -5.44 4.97 -11.74
C GLN A 35 -6.19 5.67 -10.59
N LEU A 36 -5.83 5.36 -9.34
CA LEU A 36 -6.51 5.91 -8.17
C LEU A 36 -6.15 7.38 -7.98
N THR A 37 -7.17 8.24 -7.99
CA THR A 37 -7.06 9.68 -7.74
C THR A 37 -7.65 10.07 -6.40
N ASP A 38 -8.63 9.33 -5.90
CA ASP A 38 -9.32 9.62 -4.66
C ASP A 38 -8.48 9.26 -3.44
N GLN A 39 -8.41 10.20 -2.50
CA GLN A 39 -7.60 10.03 -1.29
C GLN A 39 -8.11 8.87 -0.42
N SER A 40 -9.41 8.60 -0.43
CA SER A 40 -10.01 7.46 0.27
C SER A 40 -9.52 6.13 -0.30
N ASP A 41 -9.59 5.96 -1.63
CA ASP A 41 -9.13 4.74 -2.30
C ASP A 41 -7.62 4.53 -2.14
N ILE A 42 -6.84 5.62 -2.19
CA ILE A 42 -5.39 5.56 -1.94
C ILE A 42 -5.11 5.13 -0.49
N SER A 43 -5.94 5.53 0.47
CA SER A 43 -5.78 5.16 1.87
C SER A 43 -6.16 3.70 2.12
N ASP A 44 -7.22 3.21 1.46
CA ASP A 44 -7.61 1.80 1.48
C ASP A 44 -6.56 0.91 0.81
N LEU A 45 -5.97 1.38 -0.30
CA LEU A 45 -4.85 0.70 -0.94
C LEU A 45 -3.63 0.65 -0.02
N ALA A 46 -3.29 1.76 0.64
CA ALA A 46 -2.20 1.80 1.61
C ALA A 46 -2.41 0.83 2.76
N TYR A 47 -3.63 0.76 3.30
CA TYR A 47 -3.99 -0.24 4.32
C TYR A 47 -3.72 -1.66 3.83
N LYS A 48 -4.21 -2.03 2.64
CA LYS A 48 -4.01 -3.38 2.07
C LYS A 48 -2.54 -3.72 1.85
N VAL A 49 -1.76 -2.80 1.28
CA VAL A 49 -0.32 -2.98 1.08
C VAL A 49 0.37 -3.23 2.42
N LEU A 50 0.00 -2.48 3.46
CA LEU A 50 0.55 -2.63 4.79
C LEU A 50 0.17 -3.98 5.41
N THR A 51 -1.11 -4.37 5.36
CA THR A 51 -1.57 -5.67 5.88
C THR A 51 -0.84 -6.83 5.23
N LEU A 52 -0.68 -6.82 3.90
CA LEU A 52 0.05 -7.86 3.17
C LEU A 52 1.51 -7.97 3.65
N PHE A 53 2.14 -6.83 3.93
CA PHE A 53 3.49 -6.78 4.47
C PHE A 53 3.59 -7.28 5.91
N GLU A 54 2.60 -6.95 6.76
CA GLU A 54 2.52 -7.39 8.15
C GLU A 54 2.24 -8.89 8.27
N VAL A 55 1.45 -9.49 7.38
CA VAL A 55 1.22 -10.95 7.33
C VAL A 55 2.39 -11.73 6.74
N GLY A 56 3.49 -11.06 6.39
CA GLY A 56 4.76 -11.68 6.01
C GLY A 56 5.07 -11.72 4.52
N ILE A 57 4.23 -11.14 3.65
CA ILE A 57 4.56 -11.02 2.22
C ILE A 57 5.54 -9.84 2.07
N LYS A 58 6.84 -10.14 1.96
CA LYS A 58 7.90 -9.14 1.85
C LYS A 58 8.31 -8.81 0.41
N SER A 59 7.89 -9.62 -0.56
CA SER A 59 8.23 -9.39 -1.97
C SER A 59 7.37 -8.25 -2.54
N PRO A 60 7.97 -7.15 -3.03
CA PRO A 60 7.25 -6.01 -3.58
C PRO A 60 6.33 -6.42 -4.75
N ASP A 61 6.84 -7.26 -5.65
CA ASP A 61 6.09 -7.77 -6.81
C ASP A 61 4.90 -8.63 -6.41
N GLN A 62 5.04 -9.44 -5.36
CA GLN A 62 3.92 -10.23 -4.85
C GLN A 62 2.85 -9.33 -4.24
N ILE A 63 3.22 -8.37 -3.39
CA ILE A 63 2.26 -7.43 -2.81
C ILE A 63 1.53 -6.68 -3.92
N LEU A 64 2.27 -6.15 -4.90
CA LEU A 64 1.73 -5.44 -6.05
C LEU A 64 0.73 -6.31 -6.84
N LYS A 65 1.12 -7.56 -7.14
CA LYS A 65 0.24 -8.51 -7.82
C LYS A 65 -1.04 -8.76 -7.02
N TYR A 66 -0.95 -8.95 -5.70
CA TYR A 66 -2.12 -9.16 -4.85
C TYR A 66 -3.06 -7.96 -4.86
N VAL A 67 -2.55 -6.75 -4.65
CA VAL A 67 -3.40 -5.55 -4.59
C VAL A 67 -4.05 -5.21 -5.94
N ILE A 68 -3.38 -5.49 -7.06
CA ILE A 68 -3.94 -5.32 -8.41
C ILE A 68 -4.93 -6.45 -8.74
N SER A 69 -4.65 -7.69 -8.33
CA SER A 69 -5.52 -8.83 -8.69
C SER A 69 -6.84 -8.82 -7.91
N ILE A 70 -6.85 -8.23 -6.71
CA ILE A 70 -8.02 -8.16 -5.84
C ILE A 70 -8.88 -6.92 -6.14
N ASP A 71 -8.59 -6.16 -7.22
CA ASP A 71 -9.23 -4.89 -7.59
C ASP A 71 -10.76 -4.88 -7.38
N PRO A 72 -11.24 -4.32 -6.25
CA PRO A 72 -12.66 -4.08 -6.01
C PRO A 72 -13.09 -2.71 -6.55
N PHE A 73 -12.17 -1.93 -7.11
CA PHE A 73 -12.43 -0.61 -7.70
C PHE A 73 -12.92 -0.72 -9.14
N LYS A 74 -12.76 -1.90 -9.77
CA LYS A 74 -13.25 -2.20 -11.12
C LYS A 74 -14.75 -2.52 -11.25
N THR A 75 -15.50 -2.56 -10.16
CA THR A 75 -16.97 -2.65 -10.23
C THR A 75 -17.59 -1.26 -10.24
N LYS A 76 -17.57 -0.60 -11.40
CA LYS A 76 -18.54 0.45 -11.77
C LYS A 76 -18.58 0.63 -13.29
#